data_AF-A0A1V5HNU7-F1
#
_entry.id   AF-A0A1V5HNU7-F1
#
_cell.length_a   1.000
_cell.length_b   1.000
_cell.length_c   1.000
_cell.angle_alpha   90.00
_cell.angle_beta   90.00
_cell.angle_gamma   90.00
#
_symmetry.space_group_name_H-M   'P 1'
#
loop_
_entity.id
_entity.type
_entity.pdbx_description
1 polymer ?
#
loop_
_entity_poly.entity_id
_entity_poly.type
_entity_poly.pdbx_seq_one_letter_code
_entity_poly.pdbx_strand_id
1 'polypeptide(L)'
;MIWGASDLTREIVGTNFNYNQNVNNEPLQHYLTRNLNPSLGFYFSEALINNKRVVLLTISATKIVPTAFKDVRYIRISSSKENLKKHPEREAYYR
;
A
#
# COMPACT_ATOMS: atom_id res chain seq x y z
N MET A 1 -0.99 -5.48 -1.98
CA MET A 1 0.28 -5.76 -1.28
C MET A 1 0.13 -7.05 -0.51
N ILE A 2 1.21 -7.81 -0.31
CA ILE A 2 1.18 -9.14 0.31
C ILE A 2 2.24 -9.18 1.42
N TRP A 3 1.86 -9.65 2.61
CA TRP A 3 2.79 -10.02 3.67
C TRP A 3 2.85 -11.54 3.80
N GLY A 4 4.04 -12.05 4.07
CA GLY A 4 4.29 -13.49 4.16
C GLY A 4 4.72 -14.13 2.84
N ALA A 5 5.11 -13.31 1.87
CA ALA A 5 5.76 -13.73 0.62
C ALA A 5 7.17 -13.11 0.53
N SER A 6 8.12 -13.88 0.00
CA SER A 6 9.49 -13.43 -0.30
C SER A 6 9.52 -12.64 -1.61
N ASP A 7 10.09 -11.43 -1.60
CA ASP A 7 10.21 -10.63 -2.83
C ASP A 7 11.20 -11.25 -3.85
N LEU A 8 12.22 -11.96 -3.35
CA LEU A 8 13.26 -12.57 -4.18
C LEU A 8 12.82 -13.90 -4.77
N THR A 9 12.32 -14.81 -3.92
CA THR A 9 11.97 -16.18 -4.33
C THR A 9 10.50 -16.33 -4.73
N ARG A 10 9.66 -15.34 -4.41
CA ARG A 10 8.19 -15.38 -4.55
C ARG A 10 7.51 -16.50 -3.76
N GLU A 11 8.23 -17.10 -2.82
CA GLU A 11 7.72 -18.18 -1.99
C GLU A 11 6.94 -17.65 -0.78
N ILE A 12 6.00 -18.47 -0.30
CA ILE A 12 5.26 -18.19 0.93
C ILE A 12 6.09 -18.57 2.14
N VAL A 13 6.47 -17.56 2.93
CA VAL A 13 7.26 -17.70 4.16
C VAL A 13 6.41 -17.58 5.42
N GLY A 14 5.22 -17.00 5.31
CA GLY A 14 4.33 -16.75 6.45
C GLY A 14 4.55 -15.38 7.10
N THR A 15 3.56 -14.89 7.84
CA THR A 15 3.66 -13.59 8.54
C THR A 15 2.91 -13.57 9.87
N ASN A 16 3.51 -12.86 10.83
CA ASN A 16 2.90 -12.52 12.12
C ASN A 16 2.24 -11.12 12.11
N PHE A 17 2.19 -10.47 10.95
CA PHE A 17 1.61 -9.13 10.80
C PHE A 17 0.12 -9.12 11.17
N ASN A 18 -0.25 -8.36 12.20
CA ASN A 18 -1.64 -8.19 12.61
C ASN A 18 -2.19 -6.88 12.04
N TYR A 19 -3.11 -6.95 11.07
CA TYR A 19 -3.72 -5.76 10.48
C TYR A 19 -4.82 -5.12 11.35
N ASN A 20 -5.18 -5.75 12.49
CA ASN A 20 -6.08 -5.20 13.51
C ASN A 20 -5.31 -4.51 14.66
N GLN A 21 -3.99 -4.33 14.51
CA GLN A 21 -3.19 -3.60 15.50
C GLN A 21 -3.55 -2.11 15.53
N ASN A 22 -3.27 -1.49 16.66
CA ASN A 22 -3.36 -0.04 16.81
C ASN A 22 -2.01 0.62 16.44
N VAL A 23 -2.08 1.75 15.75
CA VAL A 23 -0.95 2.64 15.46
C VAL A 23 -1.34 4.02 15.95
N ASN A 24 -0.49 4.68 16.74
CA ASN A 24 -0.79 6.01 17.30
C ASN A 24 -2.14 6.09 18.03
N ASN A 25 -2.45 5.07 18.85
CA ASN A 25 -3.69 4.96 19.63
C ASN A 25 -4.99 4.87 18.79
N GLU A 26 -4.91 4.50 17.51
CA GLU A 26 -6.09 4.23 16.69
C GLU A 26 -5.91 2.95 15.86
N PRO A 27 -6.99 2.30 15.39
CA PRO A 27 -6.87 1.15 14.51
C PRO A 27 -6.09 1.48 13.24
N LEU A 28 -5.17 0.61 12.82
CA LEU A 28 -4.34 0.81 11.62
C LEU A 28 -5.17 1.19 10.37
N GLN A 29 -6.34 0.57 10.21
CA GLN A 29 -7.24 0.84 9.09
C GLN A 29 -7.76 2.28 9.13
N HIS A 30 -8.17 2.77 10.29
CA HIS A 30 -8.60 4.17 10.47
C HIS A 30 -7.43 5.13 10.24
N TYR A 31 -6.25 4.81 10.77
CA TYR A 31 -5.04 5.60 10.55
C TYR A 31 -4.72 5.73 9.07
N LEU A 32 -4.81 4.65 8.29
CA LEU A 32 -4.57 4.69 6.85
C LEU A 32 -5.62 5.51 6.12
N THR A 33 -6.91 5.29 6.39
CA THR A 33 -8.01 6.01 5.72
C THR A 33 -7.93 7.52 5.92
N ARG A 34 -7.62 8.01 7.12
CA ARG A 34 -7.54 9.46 7.38
C ARG A 34 -6.28 10.13 6.80
N ASN A 35 -5.23 9.36 6.56
CA ASN A 35 -3.96 9.87 6.04
C ASN A 35 -3.86 9.77 4.51
N LEU A 36 -4.86 9.20 3.83
CA LEU A 36 -4.93 9.08 2.37
C LEU A 36 -5.92 10.11 1.82
N ASN A 37 -5.43 11.00 0.96
CA ASN A 37 -6.26 11.98 0.27
C ASN A 37 -5.97 11.94 -1.25
N PRO A 38 -6.96 11.66 -2.12
CA PRO A 38 -8.36 11.33 -1.83
C PRO A 38 -8.53 9.99 -1.11
N SER A 39 -9.70 9.80 -0.47
CA SER A 39 -10.06 8.53 0.19
C SER A 39 -9.97 7.38 -0.82
N LEU A 40 -9.13 6.40 -0.51
CA LEU A 40 -8.95 5.20 -1.30
C LEU A 40 -9.73 4.05 -0.66
N GLY A 41 -10.51 3.33 -1.45
CA GLY A 41 -11.07 2.05 -1.02
C GLY A 41 -9.96 1.01 -0.92
N PHE A 42 -9.65 0.56 0.29
CA PHE A 42 -8.77 -0.57 0.53
C PHE A 42 -9.32 -1.48 1.62
N TYR A 43 -8.91 -2.74 1.61
CA TYR A 43 -9.29 -3.72 2.62
C TYR A 43 -8.18 -4.72 2.85
N PHE A 44 -8.16 -5.28 4.05
CA PHE A 44 -7.29 -6.39 4.41
C PHE A 44 -8.05 -7.71 4.30
N SER A 45 -7.36 -8.75 3.86
CA SER A 45 -7.80 -10.13 3.96
C SER A 45 -6.65 -11.02 4.40
N GLU A 46 -6.97 -12.19 4.93
CA GLU A 46 -5.97 -13.20 5.28
C GLU A 46 -6.30 -14.54 4.66
N ALA A 47 -5.25 -15.31 4.39
CA ALA A 47 -5.34 -16.66 3.85
C ALA A 47 -4.26 -17.55 4.48
N LEU A 48 -4.54 -18.84 4.53
CA LEU A 48 -3.56 -19.88 4.87
C LEU A 48 -3.15 -20.59 3.59
N ILE A 49 -1.85 -20.52 3.26
CA ILE A 49 -1.28 -21.21 2.10
C ILE A 49 -0.14 -22.09 2.62
N ASN A 50 -0.20 -23.39 2.36
CA ASN A 50 0.78 -24.36 2.86
C ASN A 50 1.00 -24.25 4.38
N ASN A 51 -0.10 -24.08 5.14
CA ASN A 51 -0.10 -23.88 6.59
C ASN A 51 0.65 -22.63 7.08
N LYS A 52 0.94 -21.69 6.17
CA LYS A 52 1.59 -20.41 6.47
C LYS A 52 0.56 -19.29 6.27
N ARG A 53 0.49 -18.40 7.25
CA ARG A 53 -0.41 -17.25 7.23
C ARG A 53 0.09 -16.18 6.26
N VAL A 54 -0.79 -15.68 5.42
CA VAL A 54 -0.53 -14.62 4.45
C VAL A 54 -1.57 -13.53 4.65
N VAL A 55 -1.15 -12.27 4.62
CA VAL A 55 -2.05 -11.12 4.70
C VAL A 55 -2.00 -10.36 3.38
N LEU A 56 -3.16 -10.02 2.85
CA LEU A 56 -3.32 -9.24 1.63
C LEU A 56 -3.91 -7.88 1.99
N LEU A 57 -3.35 -6.82 1.40
CA LEU A 57 -3.95 -5.51 1.31
C LEU A 57 -4.37 -5.28 -0.13
N THR A 58 -5.67 -5.24 -0.37
CA THR A 58 -6.24 -4.94 -1.67
C THR A 58 -6.64 -3.48 -1.70
N ILE A 59 -6.22 -2.77 -2.74
CA ILE A 59 -6.58 -1.37 -2.99
C ILE A 59 -7.40 -1.37 -4.28
N SER A 60 -8.64 -0.91 -4.22
CA SER A 60 -9.48 -0.77 -5.41
C SER A 60 -8.88 0.27 -6.33
N ALA A 61 -8.84 -0.01 -7.63
CA ALA A 61 -8.37 0.93 -8.63
C ALA A 61 -9.39 2.07 -8.78
N THR A 62 -9.32 3.07 -7.91
CA THR A 62 -10.02 4.34 -8.13
C THR A 62 -9.36 5.05 -9.30
N LYS A 63 -10.19 5.50 -10.26
CA LYS A 63 -9.73 6.22 -11.45
C LYS A 63 -8.99 7.50 -11.04
N ILE A 64 -7.67 7.50 -11.25
CA ILE A 64 -6.87 8.67 -11.63
C ILE A 64 -6.93 9.84 -10.62
N VAL A 65 -6.29 9.70 -9.47
CA VAL A 65 -5.75 10.87 -8.74
C VAL A 65 -4.46 10.44 -8.01
N PRO A 66 -3.36 11.21 -8.05
CA PRO A 66 -2.20 10.93 -7.20
C PRO A 66 -2.62 11.03 -5.73
N THR A 67 -2.61 9.90 -5.01
CA THR A 67 -2.95 9.89 -3.58
C THR A 67 -1.76 10.39 -2.77
N ALA A 68 -2.02 11.41 -1.95
CA ALA A 68 -1.08 11.87 -0.96
C ALA A 68 -1.18 10.98 0.30
N PHE A 69 -0.04 10.56 0.82
CA PHE A 69 0.07 10.04 2.19
C PHE A 69 0.88 11.04 2.99
N LYS A 70 0.25 11.71 3.96
CA LYS A 70 0.85 12.82 4.73
C LYS A 70 1.46 13.92 3.83
N ASP A 71 0.66 14.48 2.92
CA ASP A 71 1.05 15.57 1.99
C ASP A 71 2.20 15.26 1.00
N VAL A 72 2.61 14.00 0.89
CA VAL A 72 3.54 13.53 -0.15
C VAL A 72 2.77 12.69 -1.16
N ARG A 73 2.74 13.11 -2.42
CA ARG A 73 2.10 12.37 -3.53
C ARG A 73 2.96 11.15 -3.87
N TYR A 74 2.37 9.96 -3.78
CA TYR A 74 3.01 8.72 -4.20
C TYR A 74 2.31 8.21 -5.45
N ILE A 75 3.07 7.96 -6.51
CA ILE A 75 2.60 7.14 -7.63
C ILE A 75 3.27 5.78 -7.56
N ARG A 76 2.50 4.73 -7.85
CA ARG A 76 3.05 3.38 -7.98
C ARG A 76 3.57 3.21 -9.42
N ILE A 77 4.85 3.48 -9.64
CA ILE A 77 5.57 3.03 -10.85
C ILE A 77 6.19 1.66 -10.53
N SER A 78 6.13 0.74 -11.50
CA SER A 78 6.61 -0.65 -11.46
C SER A 78 7.71 -0.98 -10.42
N SER A 79 7.52 -2.01 -9.58
CA SER A 79 8.45 -2.65 -8.61
C SER A 79 9.37 -1.79 -7.71
N SER A 80 9.48 -0.48 -7.94
CA SER A 80 10.39 0.44 -7.27
C SER A 80 9.58 1.69 -6.88
N LYS A 81 9.61 2.02 -5.59
CA LYS A 81 9.00 3.25 -5.07
C LYS A 81 9.92 4.43 -5.42
N GLU A 82 9.87 4.92 -6.66
CA GLU A 82 10.56 6.17 -6.98
C GLU A 82 9.79 7.39 -6.46
N ASN A 83 10.53 8.26 -5.77
CA ASN A 83 10.05 9.50 -5.18
C ASN A 83 10.03 10.57 -6.28
N LEU A 84 8.84 10.93 -6.79
CA LEU A 84 8.65 11.95 -7.82
C LEU A 84 9.15 13.36 -7.44
N LYS A 85 9.54 13.61 -6.18
CA LYS A 85 10.14 14.90 -5.79
C LYS A 85 11.58 15.12 -6.29
N LYS A 86 12.19 14.17 -7.02
CA LYS A 86 13.57 14.31 -7.52
C LYS A 86 13.71 14.86 -8.95
N HIS A 87 12.63 15.08 -9.70
CA HIS A 87 12.72 15.62 -11.06
C HIS A 87 11.57 16.60 -11.36
N PRO A 88 11.71 17.91 -11.08
CA PRO A 88 10.71 18.93 -11.40
C PRO A 88 10.54 19.22 -12.91
N GLU A 89 11.01 18.34 -13.79
CA GLU A 89 11.26 18.64 -15.21
C GLU A 89 10.27 17.94 -16.15
N ARG A 90 9.24 17.27 -15.63
CA ARG A 90 8.25 16.51 -16.44
C ARG A 90 6.79 16.82 -16.07
N GLU A 91 6.44 18.10 -15.92
CA GLU A 91 5.03 18.54 -15.84
C GLU A 91 4.42 19.02 -17.17
N ALA A 92 5.09 18.83 -18.32
CA ALA A 92 4.63 19.44 -19.59
C ALA A 92 4.02 18.49 -20.66
N TYR A 93 3.58 17.26 -20.35
CA TYR A 93 3.09 16.35 -21.42
C TYR A 93 1.72 15.68 -21.23
N TYR A 94 0.91 16.11 -20.27
CA TYR A 94 -0.50 15.67 -20.25
C TYR A 94 -1.42 16.87 -20.05
N ARG A 95 -1.58 17.64 -21.13
CA ARG A 95 -2.73 18.51 -21.34
C ARG A 95 -3.67 17.84 -22.34
#